data_AF-A0AAD7GZ34-F1
#
_entry.id   AF-A0AAD7GZ34-F1
#
_cell.length_a   1.000
_cell.length_b   1.000
_cell.length_c   1.000
_cell.angle_alpha   90.00
_cell.angle_beta   90.00
_cell.angle_gamma   90.00
#
_symmetry.space_group_name_H-M   'P 1'
#
loop_
_entity.id
_entity.type
_entity.pdbx_description
1 polymer ?
#
loop_
_entity_poly.entity_id
_entity_poly.type
_entity_poly.pdbx_seq_one_letter_code
_entity_poly.pdbx_strand_id
1 'polypeptide(L)'
;STPIFASIISLLNDQLIAAGKPPLEFLNPWLYAHPEMFTDIPIGTNPGLPPSDGCGAGGFAATAGWDPATVPAFTPTSLGFLNISFPCTGSAHPTLPR
;
A
#
# COMPACT_ATOMS: atom_id res chain seq x y z
N SER A 1 11.79 -0.70 -2.46
CA SER A 1 10.37 -0.39 -2.17
C SER A 1 10.19 0.23 -0.78
N THR A 2 10.80 -0.34 0.26
CA THR A 2 10.62 0.05 1.67
C THR A 2 10.77 1.56 2.00
N PRO A 3 11.82 2.29 1.56
CA PRO A 3 11.97 3.70 1.95
C PRO A 3 10.89 4.60 1.33
N ILE A 4 10.41 4.30 0.12
CA ILE A 4 9.33 5.06 -0.52
C ILE A 4 8.01 4.83 0.23
N PHE A 5 7.72 3.56 0.54
CA PHE A 5 6.51 3.21 1.28
C PHE A 5 6.50 3.87 2.67
N ALA A 6 7.62 3.82 3.39
CA ALA A 6 7.76 4.46 4.70
C ALA A 6 7.50 5.98 4.65
N SER A 7 8.02 6.68 3.64
CA SER A 7 7.78 8.12 3.46
C SER A 7 6.30 8.46 3.27
N ILE A 8 5.56 7.62 2.54
CA ILE A 8 4.12 7.83 2.34
C ILE A 8 3.35 7.64 3.65
N ILE A 9 3.68 6.61 4.42
CA ILE A 9 3.08 6.40 5.75
C ILE A 9 3.39 7.55 6.69
N SER A 10 4.61 8.11 6.64
CA SER A 10 4.96 9.30 7.44
C SER A 10 4.06 10.49 7.11
N LEU A 11 3.86 10.79 5.82
CA LEU A 11 2.98 11.88 5.40
C LEU A 11 1.53 11.68 5.85
N LEU A 12 1.05 10.44 5.86
CA LEU A 12 -0.29 10.12 6.31
C LEU A 12 -0.42 10.29 7.83
N ASN A 13 0.57 9.86 8.60
CA ASN A 13 0.60 10.08 10.04
C ASN A 13 0.64 11.58 10.39
N ASP A 14 1.40 12.38 9.64
CA ASP A 14 1.43 13.84 9.81
C ASP A 14 0.03 14.45 9.60
N GLN A 15 -0.72 13.99 8.59
CA GLN A 15 -2.09 14.44 8.34
C GLN A 15 -3.08 13.98 9.44
N LEU A 16 -2.96 12.74 9.92
CA LEU A 16 -3.79 12.22 11.02
C LEU A 16 -3.57 13.03 12.30
N ILE A 17 -2.30 13.27 12.66
CA ILE A 17 -1.92 14.07 13.82
C ILE A 17 -2.45 15.50 13.70
N ALA A 18 -2.29 16.13 12.53
CA ALA A 18 -2.82 17.47 12.27
C ALA A 18 -4.36 17.55 12.41
N ALA A 19 -5.06 16.44 12.17
CA ALA A 19 -6.50 16.32 12.35
C ALA A 19 -6.92 15.80 13.75
N GLY A 20 -5.99 15.66 14.69
CA GLY A 20 -6.26 15.16 16.04
C GLY A 20 -6.59 13.67 16.12
N LYS A 21 -6.25 12.89 15.09
CA LYS A 21 -6.41 11.44 15.05
C LYS A 21 -5.10 10.72 15.45
N PRO A 22 -5.18 9.50 16.00
CA PRO A 22 -4.00 8.70 16.24
C PRO A 22 -3.29 8.32 14.92
N PRO A 23 -1.95 8.17 14.92
CA PRO A 23 -1.21 7.67 13.77
C PRO A 23 -1.57 6.20 13.47
N LEU A 24 -1.23 5.75 12.26
CA LEU A 24 -1.32 4.34 11.89
C LEU A 24 -0.29 3.51 12.65
N GLU A 25 -0.77 2.48 13.36
CA GLU A 25 0.05 1.57 14.16
C GLU A 25 0.39 0.29 13.38
N PHE A 26 -0.11 -0.87 13.80
CA PHE A 26 0.11 -2.12 13.08
C PHE A 26 -0.59 -2.08 11.71
N LEU A 27 0.19 -1.78 10.67
CA LEU A 27 -0.30 -1.45 9.33
C LEU A 27 -0.97 -2.63 8.62
N ASN A 28 -0.53 -3.87 8.84
CA ASN A 28 -0.96 -5.01 8.03
C ASN A 28 -2.50 -5.17 7.98
N PRO A 29 -3.23 -5.23 9.11
CA PRO A 29 -4.69 -5.30 9.08
C PRO A 29 -5.36 -4.14 8.33
N TRP A 30 -4.83 -2.93 8.49
CA TRP A 30 -5.37 -1.75 7.81
C TRP A 30 -5.16 -1.82 6.29
N LEU A 31 -3.97 -2.23 5.84
CA LEU A 31 -3.67 -2.39 4.41
C LEU A 31 -4.55 -3.46 3.76
N TYR A 32 -4.78 -4.60 4.43
CA TYR A 32 -5.63 -5.66 3.90
C TYR A 32 -7.12 -5.30 3.86
N ALA A 33 -7.56 -4.34 4.69
CA ALA A 33 -8.93 -3.84 4.67
C ALA A 33 -9.22 -2.90 3.49
N HIS A 34 -8.18 -2.40 2.82
CA HIS A 34 -8.27 -1.35 1.80
C HIS A 34 -7.56 -1.73 0.49
N PRO A 35 -7.95 -2.82 -0.20
CA PRO A 35 -7.29 -3.25 -1.44
C PRO A 35 -7.30 -2.17 -2.55
N GLU A 36 -8.26 -1.25 -2.53
CA GLU A 36 -8.40 -0.13 -3.47
C GLU A 36 -7.26 0.90 -3.43
N MET A 37 -6.37 0.82 -2.43
CA MET A 37 -5.18 1.67 -2.34
C MET A 37 -4.01 1.19 -3.20
N PHE A 38 -4.09 -0.04 -3.69
CA PHE A 38 -3.05 -0.67 -4.49
C PHE A 38 -3.46 -0.81 -5.95
N THR A 39 -2.48 -0.71 -6.83
CA THR A 39 -2.56 -1.10 -8.23
C THR A 39 -2.04 -2.52 -8.38
N ASP A 40 -2.88 -3.36 -8.96
CA ASP A 40 -2.56 -4.74 -9.32
C ASP A 40 -1.59 -4.78 -10.51
N ILE A 41 -0.60 -5.68 -10.46
CA ILE A 41 0.43 -5.86 -11.48
C ILE A 41 0.38 -7.32 -11.96
N PRO A 42 -0.52 -7.68 -12.89
CA PRO A 42 -0.81 -9.08 -13.22
C PRO A 42 0.18 -9.68 -14.24
N ILE A 43 1.25 -8.97 -14.61
CA ILE A 43 2.21 -9.39 -15.63
C ILE A 43 3.62 -9.32 -15.06
N GLY A 44 4.29 -10.47 -15.00
CA GLY A 44 5.66 -10.60 -14.53
C GLY A 44 5.93 -11.95 -13.89
N THR A 45 7.19 -12.21 -13.54
CA THR A 45 7.60 -13.38 -12.76
C THR A 45 8.70 -12.98 -11.78
N ASN A 46 8.73 -13.60 -10.60
CA ASN A 46 9.91 -13.57 -9.74
C ASN A 46 10.65 -14.91 -9.90
N PRO A 47 11.77 -14.96 -10.66
CA PRO A 47 12.44 -16.23 -10.91
C PRO A 47 12.98 -16.82 -9.62
N GLY A 48 12.75 -18.11 -9.42
CA GLY A 48 13.37 -18.85 -8.32
C GLY A 48 14.82 -19.24 -8.63
N LEU A 49 15.38 -20.07 -7.76
CA LEU A 49 16.79 -20.47 -7.86
C LEU A 49 17.07 -21.26 -9.16
N PRO A 50 18.29 -21.12 -9.71
CA PRO A 50 18.68 -21.86 -10.91
C PRO A 50 18.63 -23.38 -10.65
N PRO A 51 18.37 -24.19 -11.70
CA PRO A 51 18.31 -25.65 -11.58
C PRO A 51 19.60 -26.29 -11.05
N SER A 52 20.73 -25.58 -11.13
CA SER A 52 22.05 -26.01 -10.63
C SER A 52 22.07 -26.31 -9.13
N ASP A 53 21.08 -25.82 -8.39
CA ASP A 53 21.10 -25.83 -6.93
C ASP A 53 20.34 -27.03 -6.35
N GLY A 54 19.87 -27.96 -7.20
CA GLY A 54 19.24 -29.23 -6.81
C GLY A 54 17.84 -29.12 -6.18
N CYS A 55 17.40 -27.90 -5.83
CA CYS A 55 16.11 -27.59 -5.22
C CYS A 55 15.31 -26.53 -6.00
N GLY A 56 15.67 -26.26 -7.27
CA GLY A 56 15.16 -25.13 -8.05
C GLY A 56 13.64 -25.15 -8.23
N ALA A 57 12.91 -24.39 -7.41
CA ALA A 57 11.54 -23.99 -7.69
C ALA A 57 11.56 -22.87 -8.74
N GLY A 58 10.74 -22.97 -9.78
CA GLY A 58 10.72 -22.02 -10.92
C GLY A 58 10.29 -20.58 -10.60
N GLY A 59 10.08 -20.24 -9.32
CA GLY A 59 9.53 -18.96 -8.90
C GLY A 59 8.01 -18.91 -9.00
N PHE A 60 7.45 -17.69 -8.97
CA PHE A 60 6.02 -17.45 -9.09
C PHE A 60 5.72 -16.49 -10.25
N ALA A 61 4.57 -16.69 -10.89
CA ALA A 61 4.04 -15.77 -11.89
C ALA A 61 3.08 -14.79 -11.22
N ALA A 62 3.09 -13.55 -11.70
CA ALA A 62 2.10 -12.57 -11.32
C ALA A 62 0.72 -12.97 -11.86
N THR A 63 -0.33 -12.70 -11.11
CA THR A 63 -1.72 -13.00 -11.49
C THR A 63 -2.63 -11.86 -11.08
N ALA A 64 -3.84 -11.79 -11.63
CA ALA A 64 -4.81 -10.81 -11.15
C ALA A 64 -5.14 -11.04 -9.66
N GLY A 65 -5.10 -9.97 -8.87
CA GLY A 65 -5.28 -9.99 -7.42
C GLY A 65 -3.96 -10.11 -6.65
N TRP A 66 -4.02 -10.66 -5.43
CA TRP A 66 -2.80 -10.83 -4.63
C TRP A 66 -2.00 -12.03 -5.14
N ASP A 67 -0.70 -11.83 -5.34
CA ASP A 67 0.24 -12.89 -5.69
C ASP A 67 1.59 -12.71 -4.97
N PRO A 68 2.43 -13.76 -4.88
CA PRO A 68 3.74 -13.68 -4.24
C PRO A 68 4.87 -13.26 -5.21
N ALA A 69 4.57 -13.05 -6.50
CA ALA A 69 5.54 -12.59 -7.50
C ALA A 69 5.72 -11.07 -7.45
N THR A 70 4.65 -10.35 -7.15
CA THR A 70 4.60 -8.91 -7.01
C THR A 70 3.98 -8.53 -5.68
N VAL A 71 4.39 -7.39 -5.13
CA VAL A 71 3.59 -6.73 -4.11
C VAL A 71 2.71 -5.70 -4.83
N PRO A 72 1.39 -5.63 -4.55
CA PRO A 72 0.53 -4.62 -5.15
C PRO A 72 1.14 -3.22 -4.97
N ALA A 73 1.26 -2.47 -6.06
CA ALA A 73 1.93 -1.18 -6.02
C ALA A 73 1.04 -0.15 -5.33
N PHE A 74 1.54 0.44 -4.26
CA PHE A 74 0.81 1.50 -3.57
C PHE A 74 0.61 2.71 -4.51
N THR A 75 -0.63 3.12 -4.71
CA THR A 75 -0.97 4.27 -5.57
C THR A 75 -1.61 5.41 -4.77
N PRO A 76 -0.84 6.48 -4.45
CA PRO A 76 -1.34 7.61 -3.66
C PRO A 76 -2.37 8.49 -4.39
N THR A 77 -2.61 8.27 -5.68
CA THR A 77 -3.44 9.13 -6.55
C THR A 77 -4.91 8.74 -6.63
N SER A 78 -5.31 7.62 -6.02
CA SER A 78 -6.72 7.21 -5.96
C SER A 78 -7.48 8.05 -4.93
N LEU A 79 -8.66 8.58 -5.29
CA LEU A 79 -9.60 9.23 -4.37
C LEU A 79 -9.92 8.36 -3.13
N GLY A 80 -9.69 7.04 -3.21
CA GLY A 80 -9.77 6.13 -2.08
C GLY A 80 -8.80 6.48 -0.95
N PHE A 81 -7.56 6.92 -1.25
CA PHE A 81 -6.52 7.11 -0.23
C PHE A 81 -6.85 8.22 0.79
N LEU A 82 -7.44 9.33 0.32
CA LEU A 82 -7.93 10.40 1.19
C LEU A 82 -9.24 10.01 1.89
N ASN A 83 -10.14 9.31 1.19
CA ASN A 83 -11.45 8.92 1.74
C ASN A 83 -11.36 7.80 2.80
N ILE A 84 -10.32 6.95 2.76
CA ILE A 84 -10.07 5.94 3.79
C ILE A 84 -9.63 6.59 5.10
N SER A 85 -8.73 7.58 5.01
CA SER A 85 -8.14 8.26 6.18
C SER A 85 -9.09 9.32 6.75
N PHE A 86 -9.89 9.93 5.87
CA PHE A 86 -10.91 10.92 6.17
C PHE A 86 -12.21 10.56 5.44
N PRO A 87 -12.93 9.51 5.88
CA PRO A 87 -14.25 9.23 5.35
C PRO A 87 -15.10 10.47 5.62
N CYS A 88 -15.74 11.02 4.58
CA CYS A 88 -16.50 12.27 4.68
C CYS A 88 -17.56 12.19 5.79
N THR A 89 -17.20 12.59 7.01
CA THR A 89 -18.11 12.76 8.13
C THR A 89 -18.33 14.24 8.32
N GLY A 90 -19.22 14.85 7.53
CA GLY A 90 -19.98 16.09 7.80
C GLY A 90 -19.37 17.24 8.61
N SER A 91 -18.04 17.39 8.70
CA SER A 91 -17.38 18.38 9.52
C SER A 91 -16.25 19.01 8.72
N ALA A 92 -16.22 20.34 8.79
CA ALA A 92 -15.47 21.27 7.97
C ALA A 92 -14.11 20.74 7.47
N HIS A 93 -13.90 20.88 6.16
CA HIS A 93 -12.61 20.84 5.50
C HIS A 93 -11.60 21.70 6.29
N PRO A 94 -10.54 21.13 6.88
CA PRO A 94 -9.50 21.94 7.48
C PRO A 94 -8.78 22.66 6.35
N THR A 95 -9.00 23.97 6.24
CA THR A 95 -8.23 24.82 5.34
C THR A 95 -6.76 24.72 5.72
N LEU A 96 -5.94 24.24 4.80
CA LEU A 96 -4.48 24.27 4.90
C LEU A 96 -4.03 25.71 5.21
N PRO A 97 -3.21 25.94 6.26
CA PRO A 97 -2.53 27.22 6.38
C PRO A 97 -1.55 27.38 5.21
N ARG A 98 -1.58 28.58 4.64
CA ARG A 98 -0.84 29.03 3.45
C ARG A 98 0.67 29.06 3.68
#